data_AF-A0A0E3K448-F1
#
_entry.id   AF-A0A0E3K448-F1
#
_cell.length_a   1.000
_cell.length_b   1.000
_cell.length_c   1.000
_cell.angle_alpha   90.00
_cell.angle_beta   90.00
_cell.angle_gamma   90.00
#
_symmetry.space_group_name_H-M   'P 1'
#
loop_
_entity.id
_entity.type
_entity.pdbx_description
1 polymer ?
#
loop_
_entity_poly.entity_id
_entity_poly.type
_entity_poly.pdbx_seq_one_letter_code
_entity_poly.pdbx_strand_id
1 'polypeptide(L)'
;MHSVNSNKMSLETFCYKKTNIKLYATLYRSKQKTTHATLLYFHGGGLLFGKRTDLPEYHINKFCNAGYSILAFDYSLAPINKLSHIMADVSDAINWYLDNRSNLFYSKCPYFLFGRSAGAYLCLIAGNMNFPEVPNGILSYLWLCICS
;
A
#
# COMPACT_ATOMS: atom_id res chain seq x y z
N MET A 1 18.43 5.02 -9.94
CA MET A 1 19.10 3.71 -9.77
C MET A 1 18.83 3.24 -8.37
N HIS A 2 18.21 2.06 -8.27
CA HIS A 2 17.65 1.49 -7.06
C HIS A 2 18.69 0.61 -6.39
N SER A 3 18.94 0.80 -5.09
CA SER A 3 19.60 -0.25 -4.30
C SER A 3 19.01 -0.31 -2.91
N VAL A 4 17.77 -0.83 -2.85
CA VAL A 4 17.32 -1.58 -1.68
C VAL A 4 18.45 -2.55 -1.33
N ASN A 5 18.90 -2.58 -0.07
CA ASN A 5 19.93 -3.50 0.37
C ASN A 5 19.42 -4.95 0.24
N SER A 6 19.63 -5.52 -0.95
CA SER A 6 19.00 -6.75 -1.47
C SER A 6 19.36 -8.00 -0.67
N ASN A 7 20.43 -7.92 0.12
CA ASN A 7 20.85 -8.96 1.04
C ASN A 7 19.94 -9.08 2.27
N LYS A 8 19.16 -8.04 2.63
CA LYS A 8 18.30 -8.04 3.83
C LYS A 8 16.80 -7.97 3.54
N MET A 9 16.40 -7.53 2.35
CA MET A 9 14.99 -7.35 1.98
C MET A 9 14.59 -8.18 0.77
N SER A 10 13.33 -8.61 0.71
CA SER A 10 12.72 -9.17 -0.50
C SER A 10 11.78 -8.16 -1.15
N LEU A 11 11.69 -8.28 -2.48
CA LEU A 11 10.85 -7.47 -3.34
C LEU A 11 10.05 -8.42 -4.24
N GLU A 12 8.74 -8.41 -4.11
CA GLU A 12 7.84 -9.26 -4.89
C GLU A 12 6.76 -8.40 -5.53
N THR A 13 6.41 -8.65 -6.80
CA THR A 13 5.38 -7.89 -7.51
C THR A 13 4.26 -8.80 -7.98
N PHE A 14 3.03 -8.39 -7.69
CA PHE A 14 1.81 -9.13 -7.98
C PHE A 14 0.94 -8.29 -8.91
N CYS A 15 0.25 -8.92 -9.85
CA CYS A 15 -0.83 -8.28 -10.58
C CYS A 15 -2.14 -8.58 -9.83
N TYR A 16 -2.67 -7.58 -9.13
CA TYR A 16 -3.82 -7.78 -8.23
C TYR A 16 -5.16 -7.56 -8.93
N LYS A 17 -5.18 -6.74 -9.99
CA LYS A 17 -6.38 -6.46 -10.79
C LYS A 17 -6.04 -6.48 -12.28
N LYS A 18 -6.83 -7.26 -13.04
CA LYS A 18 -6.75 -7.37 -14.50
C LYS A 18 -8.09 -6.96 -15.08
N THR A 19 -8.16 -5.73 -15.58
CA THR A 19 -9.30 -5.24 -16.37
C THR A 19 -8.80 -4.84 -17.75
N ASN A 20 -9.22 -3.69 -18.28
CA ASN A 20 -8.64 -3.08 -19.48
C ASN A 20 -7.19 -2.62 -19.23
N ILE A 21 -6.85 -2.32 -17.98
CA ILE A 21 -5.48 -2.08 -17.52
C ILE A 21 -5.09 -3.08 -16.44
N LYS A 22 -3.79 -3.36 -16.32
CA LYS A 22 -3.24 -4.20 -15.25
C LYS A 22 -2.75 -3.30 -14.14
N LEU A 23 -3.26 -3.50 -12.93
CA LEU A 23 -2.77 -2.85 -11.73
C LEU A 23 -1.92 -3.83 -10.93
N TYR A 24 -0.80 -3.31 -10.40
CA TYR A 24 0.18 -4.11 -9.70
C TYR A 24 0.35 -3.67 -8.25
N ALA A 25 0.75 -4.61 -7.42
CA ALA A 25 1.16 -4.39 -6.05
C ALA A 25 2.62 -4.85 -5.90
N THR A 26 3.46 -4.06 -5.23
CA THR A 26 4.84 -4.44 -4.92
C THR A 26 5.02 -4.53 -3.42
N LEU A 27 5.43 -5.71 -2.95
CA LEU A 27 5.70 -6.00 -1.57
C LEU A 27 7.17 -5.80 -1.25
N TYR A 28 7.42 -5.02 -0.21
CA TYR A 28 8.70 -4.86 0.45
C TYR A 28 8.61 -5.52 1.83
N ARG A 29 9.51 -6.46 2.11
CA ARG A 29 9.59 -7.10 3.44
C ARG A 29 11.04 -7.41 3.81
N SER A 30 11.31 -7.49 5.10
CA SER A 30 12.60 -8.02 5.58
C SER A 30 12.64 -9.54 5.43
N LYS A 31 13.78 -10.09 5.02
CA LYS A 31 14.03 -11.54 5.00
C LYS A 31 14.36 -12.11 6.38
N GLN A 32 14.69 -11.24 7.34
CA GLN A 32 15.28 -11.62 8.63
C GLN A 32 14.35 -11.35 9.82
N LYS A 33 13.21 -10.72 9.59
CA LYS A 33 12.28 -10.29 10.65
C LYS A 33 10.91 -10.91 10.39
N THR A 34 10.25 -11.29 11.48
CA THR A 34 8.81 -11.56 11.48
C THR A 34 8.05 -10.28 11.16
N THR A 35 6.96 -10.39 10.42
CA THR A 35 6.13 -9.23 10.06
C THR A 35 5.16 -8.92 11.20
N HIS A 36 5.33 -7.77 11.85
CA HIS A 36 4.46 -7.31 12.95
C HIS A 36 3.16 -6.68 12.43
N ALA A 37 3.23 -5.98 11.30
CA ALA A 37 2.07 -5.42 10.62
C ALA A 37 2.39 -5.16 9.13
N THR A 38 1.35 -4.99 8.32
CA THR A 38 1.47 -4.66 6.89
C THR A 38 0.94 -3.26 6.62
N LEU A 39 1.75 -2.43 5.97
CA LEU A 39 1.39 -1.09 5.51
C LEU A 39 0.91 -1.18 4.06
N LEU A 40 -0.38 -0.95 3.82
CA LEU A 40 -0.95 -0.86 2.47
C LEU A 40 -0.70 0.55 1.94
N TYR A 41 0.29 0.68 1.06
CA TYR A 41 0.76 1.97 0.59
C TYR A 41 0.08 2.43 -0.70
N PHE A 42 -0.45 3.65 -0.69
CA PHE A 42 -1.01 4.34 -1.85
C PHE A 42 -0.19 5.59 -2.18
N HIS A 43 0.31 5.63 -3.41
CA HIS A 43 1.22 6.67 -3.87
C HIS A 43 0.57 8.05 -3.97
N GLY A 44 1.40 9.09 -3.98
CA GLY A 44 0.96 10.48 -4.18
C GLY A 44 0.96 10.88 -5.66
N GLY A 45 0.78 12.18 -5.91
CA GLY A 45 0.81 12.76 -7.26
C GLY A 45 -0.51 13.37 -7.74
N GLY A 46 -1.31 13.89 -6.80
CA GLY A 46 -2.52 14.64 -7.12
C GLY A 46 -3.60 13.85 -7.85
N LEU A 47 -3.56 12.51 -7.79
CA LEU A 47 -4.37 11.59 -8.60
C LEU A 47 -4.09 11.66 -10.11
N LEU A 48 -3.19 12.53 -10.57
CA LEU A 48 -2.88 12.76 -11.99
C LEU A 48 -1.61 12.02 -12.44
N PHE A 49 -0.71 11.74 -11.51
CA PHE A 49 0.56 11.06 -11.76
C PHE A 49 0.97 10.27 -10.51
N GLY A 50 2.07 9.53 -10.64
CA GLY A 50 2.62 8.69 -9.59
C GLY A 50 2.63 7.22 -9.97
N LYS A 51 3.27 6.43 -9.12
CA LYS A 51 3.42 4.98 -9.27
C LYS A 51 3.67 4.38 -7.90
N ARG A 52 3.34 3.10 -7.70
CA ARG A 52 3.56 2.41 -6.41
C ARG A 52 4.99 2.46 -5.87
N THR A 53 5.98 2.73 -6.73
CA THR A 53 7.40 2.82 -6.37
C THR A 53 7.89 4.23 -6.03
N ASP A 54 6.98 5.19 -5.80
CA ASP A 54 7.33 6.58 -5.45
C ASP A 54 7.72 6.79 -3.98
N LEU A 55 7.53 5.79 -3.11
CA LEU A 55 7.89 5.90 -1.70
C LEU A 55 9.42 5.97 -1.56
N PRO A 56 9.98 6.99 -0.87
CA PRO A 56 11.41 7.10 -0.69
C PRO A 56 12.02 5.89 0.01
N GLU A 57 13.20 5.47 -0.46
CA GLU A 57 13.88 4.26 0.03
C GLU A 57 14.18 4.31 1.53
N TYR A 58 14.48 5.51 2.06
CA TYR A 58 14.66 5.71 3.50
C TYR A 58 13.48 5.17 4.32
N HIS A 59 12.24 5.46 3.89
CA HIS A 59 11.04 4.99 4.59
C HIS A 59 10.84 3.49 4.44
N ILE A 60 11.07 2.96 3.24
CA ILE A 60 11.01 1.51 2.98
C ILE A 60 11.98 0.78 3.93
N ASN A 61 13.24 1.21 3.96
CA ASN A 61 14.27 0.61 4.81
C ASN A 61 13.91 0.76 6.30
N LYS A 62 13.43 1.93 6.73
CA LYS A 62 13.07 2.19 8.13
C LYS A 62 11.93 1.28 8.62
N PHE A 63 10.85 1.16 7.86
CA PHE A 63 9.71 0.31 8.22
C PHE A 63 10.08 -1.19 8.14
N CYS A 64 10.73 -1.64 7.07
CA CYS A 64 11.16 -3.03 6.92
C CYS A 64 12.13 -3.48 8.03
N ASN A 65 13.08 -2.62 8.41
CA ASN A 65 14.02 -2.93 9.51
C ASN A 65 13.33 -2.99 10.88
N ALA A 66 12.21 -2.27 11.06
CA ALA A 66 11.38 -2.31 12.26
C ALA A 66 10.37 -3.48 12.28
N GLY A 67 10.36 -4.34 11.26
CA GLY A 67 9.48 -5.51 11.18
C GLY A 67 8.11 -5.24 10.54
N TYR A 68 7.94 -4.11 9.86
CA TYR A 68 6.75 -3.82 9.06
C TYR A 68 6.97 -4.24 7.61
N SER A 69 5.99 -4.86 6.99
CA SER A 69 6.00 -5.04 5.53
C SER A 69 5.25 -3.88 4.86
N ILE A 70 5.61 -3.53 3.62
CA ILE A 70 4.92 -2.50 2.84
C ILE A 70 4.42 -3.14 1.56
N LEU A 71 3.11 -3.10 1.33
CA LEU A 71 2.49 -3.51 0.08
C LEU A 71 2.01 -2.27 -0.66
N ALA A 72 2.76 -1.85 -1.67
CA ALA A 72 2.52 -0.63 -2.43
C ALA A 72 1.67 -0.91 -3.67
N PHE A 73 0.57 -0.18 -3.86
CA PHE A 73 -0.40 -0.41 -4.93
C PHE A 73 -0.36 0.67 -6.00
N ASP A 74 -0.49 0.24 -7.26
CA ASP A 74 -0.95 1.10 -8.35
C ASP A 74 -2.46 1.29 -8.24
N TYR A 75 -2.97 2.44 -8.69
CA TYR A 75 -4.40 2.71 -8.87
C TYR A 75 -4.60 3.57 -10.12
N SER A 76 -5.81 3.58 -10.68
CA SER A 76 -6.11 4.38 -11.87
C SER A 76 -5.95 5.89 -11.64
N LEU A 77 -5.49 6.61 -12.65
CA LEU A 77 -5.25 8.05 -12.56
C LEU A 77 -6.35 8.87 -13.26
N ALA A 78 -6.58 10.06 -12.73
CA ALA A 78 -7.34 11.13 -13.36
C ALA A 78 -6.51 11.81 -14.48
N PRO A 79 -7.16 12.50 -15.43
CA PRO A 79 -8.60 12.66 -15.60
C PRO A 79 -9.28 11.47 -16.31
N ILE A 80 -8.50 10.48 -16.78
CA ILE A 80 -9.01 9.29 -17.49
C ILE A 80 -10.07 8.57 -16.64
N ASN A 81 -9.83 8.49 -15.33
CA ASN A 81 -10.73 7.88 -14.37
C ASN A 81 -11.25 8.92 -13.37
N LYS A 82 -12.55 8.85 -13.08
CA LYS A 82 -13.18 9.68 -12.04
C LYS A 82 -12.81 9.16 -10.65
N LEU A 83 -12.89 10.02 -9.63
CA LEU A 83 -12.59 9.66 -8.24
C LEU A 83 -13.32 8.39 -7.77
N SER A 84 -14.58 8.18 -8.19
CA SER A 84 -15.32 6.95 -7.84
C SER A 84 -14.65 5.67 -8.35
N HIS A 85 -14.06 5.70 -9.54
CA HIS A 85 -13.32 4.57 -10.10
C HIS A 85 -11.98 4.39 -9.39
N ILE A 86 -11.29 5.48 -9.07
CA ILE A 86 -10.04 5.45 -8.29
C ILE A 86 -10.29 4.84 -6.91
N MET A 87 -11.38 5.24 -6.24
CA MET A 87 -11.77 4.67 -4.95
C MET A 87 -12.18 3.20 -5.06
N ALA A 88 -12.79 2.78 -6.18
CA ALA A 88 -13.05 1.37 -6.45
C ALA A 88 -11.74 0.57 -6.58
N ASP A 89 -10.71 1.10 -7.26
CA ASP A 89 -9.39 0.46 -7.31
C ASP A 89 -8.74 0.34 -5.92
N VAL A 90 -8.85 1.37 -5.09
CA VAL A 90 -8.36 1.34 -3.70
C VAL A 90 -9.10 0.27 -2.88
N SER A 91 -10.42 0.20 -3.01
CA SER A 91 -11.24 -0.83 -2.36
C SER A 91 -10.85 -2.24 -2.84
N ASP A 92 -10.68 -2.43 -4.15
CA ASP A 92 -10.26 -3.71 -4.73
C ASP A 92 -8.87 -4.12 -4.26
N ALA A 93 -7.93 -3.16 -4.14
CA ALA A 93 -6.59 -3.42 -3.60
C ALA A 93 -6.63 -3.90 -2.14
N ILE A 94 -7.45 -3.27 -1.29
CA ILE A 94 -7.60 -3.65 0.12
C ILE A 94 -8.26 -5.03 0.24
N ASN A 95 -9.36 -5.27 -0.47
CA ASN A 95 -10.02 -6.57 -0.48
C ASN A 95 -9.10 -7.67 -1.02
N TRP A 96 -8.37 -7.40 -2.10
CA TRP A 96 -7.39 -8.34 -2.64
C TRP A 96 -6.31 -8.70 -1.61
N TYR A 97 -5.81 -7.74 -0.83
CA TYR A 97 -4.91 -8.04 0.28
C TYR A 97 -5.57 -8.94 1.33
N LEU A 98 -6.77 -8.58 1.80
CA LEU A 98 -7.48 -9.33 2.84
C LEU A 98 -7.76 -10.79 2.42
N ASP A 99 -8.15 -11.00 1.16
CA ASP A 99 -8.45 -12.32 0.60
C ASP A 99 -7.19 -13.18 0.44
N ASN A 100 -6.03 -12.56 0.18
CA ASN A 100 -4.81 -13.29 -0.16
C ASN A 100 -3.76 -13.34 0.96
N ARG A 101 -3.91 -12.58 2.05
CA ARG A 101 -2.84 -12.41 3.05
C ARG A 101 -2.40 -13.68 3.77
N SER A 102 -3.30 -14.63 3.96
CA SER A 102 -2.94 -15.93 4.56
C SER A 102 -2.06 -16.76 3.61
N ASN A 103 -2.28 -16.66 2.30
CA ASN A 103 -1.66 -17.52 1.29
C ASN A 103 -0.42 -16.90 0.65
N LEU A 104 -0.45 -15.60 0.32
CA LEU A 104 0.63 -14.91 -0.38
C LEU A 104 1.61 -14.22 0.57
N PHE A 105 1.14 -13.81 1.75
CA PHE A 105 1.94 -13.05 2.72
C PHE A 105 2.21 -13.83 4.00
N TYR A 106 1.62 -15.02 4.14
CA TYR A 106 1.74 -15.93 5.30
C TYR A 106 1.64 -15.20 6.65
N SER A 107 0.80 -14.17 6.70
CA SER A 107 0.66 -13.30 7.86
C SER A 107 -0.79 -12.86 8.03
N LYS A 108 -1.32 -13.05 9.25
CA LYS A 108 -2.58 -12.46 9.73
C LYS A 108 -2.32 -11.27 10.66
N CYS A 109 -1.16 -10.62 10.50
CA CYS A 109 -0.82 -9.46 11.30
C CYS A 109 -1.81 -8.30 11.05
N PRO A 110 -1.93 -7.35 12.01
CA PRO A 110 -2.58 -6.07 11.79
C PRO A 110 -2.17 -5.41 10.47
N TYR A 111 -3.06 -4.60 9.90
CA TYR A 111 -2.75 -3.81 8.72
C TYR A 111 -3.14 -2.35 8.91
N PHE A 112 -2.38 -1.48 8.26
CA PHE A 112 -2.57 -0.03 8.30
C PHE A 112 -2.64 0.50 6.89
N LEU A 113 -3.49 1.51 6.67
CA LEU A 113 -3.46 2.26 5.42
C LEU A 113 -2.35 3.29 5.50
N PHE A 114 -1.54 3.41 4.46
CA PHE A 114 -0.44 4.35 4.40
C PHE A 114 -0.50 5.12 3.09
N GLY A 115 -0.58 6.44 3.14
CA GLY A 115 -0.72 7.22 1.92
C GLY A 115 0.19 8.43 1.89
N ARG A 116 0.62 8.84 0.70
CA ARG A 116 1.37 10.07 0.48
C ARG A 116 0.53 11.11 -0.24
N SER A 117 0.33 12.31 0.31
CA SER A 117 -0.45 13.40 -0.32
C SER A 117 -1.82 12.90 -0.81
N ALA A 118 -2.08 12.86 -2.12
CA ALA A 118 -3.32 12.31 -2.69
C ALA A 118 -3.60 10.86 -2.25
N GLY A 119 -2.57 10.03 -2.06
CA GLY A 119 -2.74 8.69 -1.51
C GLY A 119 -3.21 8.69 -0.05
N ALA A 120 -2.81 9.68 0.75
CA ALA A 120 -3.30 9.83 2.13
C ALA A 120 -4.78 10.22 2.15
N TYR A 121 -5.19 11.11 1.23
CA TYR A 121 -6.59 11.44 1.00
C TYR A 121 -7.41 10.20 0.63
N LEU A 122 -6.92 9.35 -0.28
CA LEU A 122 -7.57 8.06 -0.62
C LEU A 122 -7.68 7.16 0.62
N CYS A 123 -6.63 7.05 1.43
CA CYS A 123 -6.64 6.25 2.66
C CYS A 123 -7.68 6.77 3.68
N LEU A 124 -7.82 8.08 3.82
CA LEU A 124 -8.77 8.70 4.74
C LEU A 124 -10.22 8.38 4.34
N ILE A 125 -10.54 8.44 3.05
CA ILE A 125 -11.86 8.06 2.54
C ILE A 125 -12.08 6.56 2.71
N ALA A 126 -11.08 5.74 2.36
CA ALA A 126 -11.16 4.28 2.49
C ALA A 126 -11.36 3.83 3.94
N GLY A 127 -10.82 4.56 4.92
CA GLY A 127 -11.02 4.26 6.34
C GLY A 127 -12.48 4.24 6.79
N ASN A 128 -13.39 4.86 6.03
CA ASN A 128 -14.83 4.87 6.31
C ASN A 128 -15.64 3.91 5.42
N MET A 129 -14.96 3.05 4.64
CA MET A 129 -15.61 2.04 3.81
C MET A 129 -15.82 0.74 4.59
N ASN A 130 -16.79 -0.05 4.17
CA ASN A 130 -17.04 -1.37 4.74
C ASN A 130 -16.07 -2.40 4.14
N PHE A 131 -15.15 -2.88 4.97
CA PHE A 131 -14.31 -4.03 4.69
C PHE A 131 -14.62 -5.17 5.68
N PRO A 132 -14.31 -6.44 5.34
CA PRO A 132 -14.47 -7.57 6.26
C PRO A 132 -13.67 -7.41 7.57
N GLU A 133 -12.53 -6.73 7.51
CA GLU A 133 -11.72 -6.33 8.64
C GLU A 133 -11.40 -4.84 8.48
N VAL A 134 -11.49 -4.06 9.56
CA VAL A 134 -11.17 -2.63 9.53
C VAL A 134 -9.67 -2.40 9.70
N PRO A 135 -9.09 -1.36 9.06
CA PRO A 135 -7.68 -1.04 9.25
C PRO A 135 -7.39 -0.64 10.70
N ASN A 136 -6.25 -1.06 11.24
CA ASN A 136 -5.82 -0.72 12.60
C ASN A 136 -5.37 0.73 12.76
N GLY A 137 -5.27 1.47 11.66
CA GLY A 137 -4.95 2.89 11.65
C GLY A 137 -4.58 3.38 10.26
N ILE A 138 -4.43 4.70 10.15
CA ILE A 138 -4.08 5.39 8.90
C ILE A 138 -2.83 6.22 9.14
N LEU A 139 -1.82 6.05 8.30
CA LEU A 139 -0.60 6.85 8.26
C LEU A 139 -0.72 7.85 7.11
N SER A 140 -0.84 9.14 7.44
CA SER A 140 -0.80 10.23 6.48
C SER A 140 0.61 10.78 6.33
N TYR A 141 1.23 10.60 5.17
CA TYR A 141 2.53 11.17 4.82
C TYR A 141 2.38 12.38 3.93
N LEU A 142 2.89 13.52 4.42
CA LEU A 142 2.57 14.91 4.05
C LEU A 142 1.36 15.43 4.86
N TRP A 143 1.71 15.97 6.03
CA TRP A 143 0.86 16.39 7.15
C TRP A 143 0.32 15.23 8.00
N LEU A 144 0.87 15.21 9.22
CA LEU A 144 0.71 14.22 10.27
C LEU A 144 -0.74 14.21 10.78
N CYS A 145 -1.43 13.09 10.66
CA CYS A 145 -2.46 12.68 11.61
C CYS A 145 -2.21 11.20 11.90
N ILE A 146 -1.69 10.91 13.08
CA ILE A 146 -1.80 9.59 13.69
C ILE A 146 -3.07 9.70 14.55
N CYS A 147 -4.18 9.13 14.09
CA CYS A 147 -5.30 8.90 14.99
C CYS A 147 -4.96 7.63 15.79
N SER A 148 -4.57 7.81 17.04
CA SER A 148 -4.43 6.77 18.07
C SER A 148 -5.74 6.58 18.82
#